data_AF-A0AAW8L459-F1
#
_entry.id   AF-A0AAW8L459-F1
#
_cell.length_a   1.000
_cell.length_b   1.000
_cell.length_c   1.000
_cell.angle_alpha   90.00
_cell.angle_beta   90.00
_cell.angle_gamma   90.00
#
_symmetry.space_group_name_H-M   'P 1'
#
loop_
_entity.id
_entity.type
_entity.pdbx_description
1 polymer ?
#
loop_
_entity_poly.entity_id
_entity_poly.type
_entity_poly.pdbx_seq_one_letter_code
_entity_poly.pdbx_strand_id
1 'polypeptide(L)' 'TNRLMSWFGLSRQQASADIKRYNTLYNPHALIHDPSVKGYVPKASFQPVLTTAHINEYLNMLSGLVSESHALIAMPEPN' A
#
# COMPACT_ATOMS: atom_id res chain seq x y z
N THR A 1 2.56 -4.91 -10.43
CA THR A 1 1.41 -4.92 -9.48
C THR A 1 1.40 -6.11 -8.52
N ASN A 2 2.17 -7.18 -8.78
CA ASN A 2 2.14 -8.40 -7.97
C ASN A 2 2.55 -8.20 -6.50
N ARG A 3 3.45 -7.26 -6.22
CA ARG A 3 3.87 -6.94 -4.84
C ARG A 3 2.71 -6.41 -3.99
N LEU A 4 1.89 -5.50 -4.52
CA LEU A 4 0.73 -4.95 -3.81
C LEU A 4 -0.31 -6.02 -3.49
N MET A 5 -0.56 -6.93 -4.43
CA MET A 5 -1.49 -8.04 -4.20
C MET A 5 -1.01 -8.97 -3.09
N SER A 6 0.28 -9.31 -3.10
CA SER A 6 0.87 -10.20 -2.09
C SER A 6 0.95 -9.56 -0.70
N TRP A 7 1.14 -8.25 -0.61
CA TRP A 7 1.31 -7.55 0.66
C TRP A 7 -0.01 -7.15 1.30
N PHE A 8 -1.00 -6.77 0.50
CA PHE A 8 -2.29 -6.27 1.00
C PHE A 8 -3.45 -7.24 0.80
N GLY A 9 -3.23 -8.40 0.19
CA GLY A 9 -4.30 -9.36 -0.13
C GLY A 9 -5.31 -8.83 -1.16
N LEU A 10 -4.97 -7.76 -1.88
CA LEU A 10 -5.88 -7.10 -2.83
C LEU A 10 -5.80 -7.70 -4.24
N SER A 11 -6.90 -7.65 -4.97
CA SER A 11 -6.92 -8.06 -6.37
C SER A 11 -6.09 -7.11 -7.26
N ARG A 12 -5.67 -7.60 -8.43
CA ARG A 12 -4.92 -6.78 -9.40
C ARG A 12 -5.70 -5.53 -9.83
N GLN A 13 -7.00 -5.67 -10.04
CA GLN A 13 -7.87 -4.57 -10.43
C GLN A 13 -7.99 -3.56 -9.29
N GLN A 14 -8.16 -4.03 -8.06
CA GLN A 14 -8.25 -3.15 -6.89
C GLN A 14 -6.95 -2.34 -6.71
N ALA A 15 -5.79 -3.01 -6.76
CA ALA A 15 -4.49 -2.35 -6.69
C ALA A 15 -4.30 -1.30 -7.81
N SER A 16 -4.71 -1.60 -9.05
CA SER A 16 -4.64 -0.64 -10.15
C SER A 16 -5.59 0.55 -9.96
N ALA A 17 -6.81 0.31 -9.45
CA ALA A 17 -7.78 1.36 -9.16
C ALA A 17 -7.28 2.29 -8.05
N ASP A 18 -6.70 1.72 -6.99
CA ASP A 18 -6.15 2.47 -5.87
C ASP A 18 -4.95 3.33 -6.29
N ILE A 19 -4.04 2.80 -7.12
CA ILE A 19 -2.94 3.60 -7.70
C ILE A 19 -3.47 4.75 -8.56
N LYS A 20 -4.48 4.48 -9.40
CA LYS A 20 -5.08 5.52 -10.23
C LYS A 20 -5.72 6.60 -9.36
N ARG A 21 -6.46 6.22 -8.32
CA ARG A 21 -7.05 7.13 -7.35
C ARG A 21 -6.00 7.95 -6.62
N TYR A 22 -4.90 7.32 -6.18
CA TYR A 22 -3.77 8.01 -5.55
C TYR A 22 -3.19 9.09 -6.46
N ASN A 23 -2.88 8.71 -7.70
CA ASN A 23 -2.34 9.64 -8.69
C ASN A 23 -3.32 10.77 -9.03
N THR A 24 -4.63 10.53 -9.05
CA THR A 24 -5.61 11.57 -9.40
C THR A 24 -5.92 12.52 -8.24
N LEU A 25 -6.08 12.00 -7.02
CA LEU A 25 -6.62 12.76 -5.90
C LEU A 25 -5.55 13.36 -4.99
N TYR A 26 -4.39 12.70 -4.87
CA TYR A 26 -3.41 13.06 -3.85
C TYR A 26 -2.07 13.47 -4.44
N ASN A 27 -1.61 12.80 -5.49
CA ASN A 27 -0.27 13.05 -6.03
C ASN A 27 -0.20 12.88 -7.56
N PRO A 28 -0.57 13.92 -8.32
CA PRO A 28 -0.59 13.91 -9.79
C PRO A 28 0.66 13.32 -10.41
N HIS A 29 0.48 12.20 -11.13
CA HIS A 29 1.54 11.51 -11.89
C HIS A 29 2.73 11.02 -11.06
N ALA A 30 2.54 10.81 -9.76
CA ALA A 30 3.60 10.40 -8.86
C ALA A 30 4.07 8.96 -9.09
N LEU A 31 3.17 8.07 -9.49
CA LEU A 31 3.46 6.67 -9.83
C LEU A 31 3.27 6.42 -11.32
N ILE A 32 4.28 5.87 -11.99
CA ILE A 32 4.27 5.57 -13.41
C ILE A 32 4.34 4.05 -13.60
N HIS A 33 3.58 3.53 -14.55
CA HIS A 33 3.67 2.12 -14.92
C HIS A 33 4.96 1.88 -15.73
N ASP A 34 5.83 1.02 -15.21
CA ASP A 34 7.05 0.59 -15.86
C ASP A 34 6.93 -0.90 -16.26
N PRO A 35 6.84 -1.18 -17.58
CA PRO A 35 6.74 -2.54 -18.10
C PRO A 35 7.96 -3.42 -17.79
N SER A 36 9.15 -2.81 -17.65
CA SER A 36 10.41 -3.55 -17.45
C SER A 36 10.44 -4.28 -16.11
N VAL A 37 9.87 -3.66 -15.08
CA VAL A 37 9.71 -4.24 -13.73
C VAL A 37 8.31 -4.82 -13.48
N LYS A 38 7.46 -4.87 -14.53
CA LYS A 38 6.07 -5.34 -14.46
C LYS A 38 5.29 -4.67 -13.30
N GLY A 39 5.50 -3.37 -13.11
CA GLY A 39 5.17 -2.68 -11.88
C GLY A 39 4.90 -1.19 -12.04
N TYR A 40 4.67 -0.54 -10.90
CA TYR A 40 4.60 0.92 -10.82
C TYR A 40 5.83 1.41 -10.07
N VAL A 41 6.45 2.46 -10.58
CA VAL A 41 7.64 3.08 -10.01
C VAL A 41 7.37 4.55 -9.71
N PRO A 42 7.97 5.11 -8.65
CA PRO A 42 7.89 6.54 -8.39
C PRO A 42 8.56 7.32 -9.51
N LYS A 43 7.95 8.43 -9.93
CA LYS A 43 8.58 9.40 -10.81
C LYS A 43 9.76 10.06 -10.08
N ALA A 44 10.75 10.57 -10.81
CA ALA A 44 11.87 11.32 -10.23
C ALA A 44 11.43 12.51 -9.35
N SER A 45 10.26 13.09 -9.62
CA SER A 45 9.67 14.20 -8.85
C SER A 45 8.71 13.73 -7.75
N PHE A 46 8.74 12.44 -7.37
CA PHE A 46 7.87 11.91 -6.34
C PHE A 46 8.11 12.64 -5.01
N GLN A 47 7.01 13.05 -4.37
CA GLN A 47 7.02 13.63 -3.03
C GLN A 47 6.01 12.87 -2.17
N PRO A 48 6.35 12.43 -0.96
CA PRO A 48 5.38 11.80 -0.06
C PRO A 48 4.33 12.83 0.37
N VAL A 49 3.05 12.54 0.12
CA VAL A 49 1.92 13.44 0.47
C VAL A 49 0.98 12.88 1.53
N LEU A 50 1.03 11.56 1.77
CA LEU A 50 0.20 10.86 2.75
C LEU A 50 0.95 10.52 4.05
N THR A 51 2.26 10.77 4.07
CA THR A 51 3.16 10.51 5.20
C THR A 51 4.11 11.69 5.29
N THR A 52 4.46 12.09 6.51
CA THR A 52 5.39 13.21 6.76
C THR A 52 6.86 12.80 6.65
N ALA A 53 7.15 11.56 6.24
CA ALA A 53 8.49 10.96 6.20
C ALA A 53 9.14 10.80 7.59
N HIS A 54 8.36 10.92 8.68
CA HIS A 54 8.82 10.62 10.03
C HIS A 54 8.86 9.11 10.25
N ILE A 55 9.99 8.59 10.74
CA ILE A 55 10.18 7.16 11.06
C ILE A 55 9.08 6.61 11.99
N ASN A 56 8.57 7.46 12.90
CA ASN A 56 7.54 7.09 13.86
C ASN A 56 6.20 6.74 13.21
N GLU A 57 5.85 7.37 12.08
CA GLU A 57 4.63 7.01 11.33
C GLU A 57 4.73 5.60 10.76
N TYR A 58 5.91 5.24 10.24
CA TYR A 58 6.16 3.88 9.74
C TYR A 58 6.15 2.85 10.86
N LEU A 59 6.74 3.17 12.03
CA LEU A 59 6.71 2.29 13.20
C LEU A 59 5.29 2.07 13.73
N ASN A 60 4.47 3.13 13.81
CA ASN A 60 3.06 3.00 14.21
C ASN A 60 2.26 2.18 13.19
N MET A 61 2.49 2.37 11.89
CA MET A 61 1.83 1.58 10.85
C MET A 61 2.21 0.10 10.94
N LEU A 62 3.49 -0.21 11.14
CA LEU A 62 3.96 -1.58 11.35
C LEU A 62 3.41 -2.19 12.63
N SER A 63 3.37 -1.43 13.73
CA SER A 63 2.77 -1.88 14.99
C SER A 63 1.27 -2.15 14.85
N GLY A 64 0.56 -1.33 14.07
CA GLY A 64 -0.85 -1.53 13.76
C GLY A 64 -1.08 -2.79 12.91
N LEU A 65 -0.25 -3.01 11.90
CA LEU A 65 -0.28 -4.23 11.07
C LEU A 65 0.01 -5.49 11.89
N VAL A 66 0.97 -5.44 12.82
CA VAL A 66 1.24 -6.54 13.75
C VAL A 66 0.03 -6.80 14.66
N SER A 67 -0.60 -5.75 15.20
CA SER A 67 -1.81 -5.90 16.03
C SER A 67 -3.02 -6.44 15.25
N GLU A 68 -3.25 -6.02 14.00
CA GLU A 68 -4.34 -6.55 13.17
C GLU A 68 -4.09 -8.02 12.75
N SER A 69 -2.82 -8.41 12.56
CA SER A 69 -2.44 -9.80 12.28
C SER A 69 -2.78 -10.76 13.42
N HIS A 70 -2.81 -10.28 14.67
CA HIS A 70 -3.24 -11.07 15.82
C HIS A 70 -4.76 -11.15 15.98
N ALA A 71 -5.51 -10.16 15.49
CA ALA A 71 -6.98 -10.16 15.58
C ALA A 71 -7.64 -11.22 14.69
N LEU A 72 -7.00 -11.59 13.56
CA LEU A 72 -7.50 -12.64 12.65
C LEU A 72 -7.24 -14.06 13.16
N ILE A 73 -6.32 -14.24 14.11
CA ILE A 73 -6.01 -15.56 14.71
C ILE A 73 -6.84 -15.81 15.99
N ALA A 74 -7.44 -14.75 16.56
CA ALA A 74 -8.17 -14.80 17.83
C ALA A 74 -9.70 -14.88 17.68
N MET A 75 -10.21 -15.59 16.67
CA MET A 75 -11.61 -16.06 16.71
C MET A 75 -11.62 -17.40 17.44
N PRO A 76 -12.20 -17.50 18.66
CA PRO A 76 -12.41 -18.79 19.29
C PRO A 76 -13.49 -19.55 18.50
N GLU A 77 -13.19 -20.79 18.10
CA GLU A 77 -14.16 -21.73 17.54
C GLU A 77 -15.38 -21.86 18.49
N PRO A 78 -16.62 -21.75 17.99
CA PRO A 78 -17.80 -21.94 18.81
C PRO A 78 -17.94 -23.43 19.17
N ASN A 79 -18.11 -23.67 20.47
CA ASN A 79 -18.36 -24.97 21.09
C ASN A 79 -19.74 -25.55 20.71
#